data_AF-A0A7Z1B0W0-F1
#
_entry.id   AF-A0A7Z1B0W0-F1
#
_cell.length_a   1.000
_cell.length_b   1.000
_cell.length_c   1.000
_cell.angle_alpha   90.00
_cell.angle_beta   90.00
_cell.angle_gamma   90.00
#
_symmetry.space_group_name_H-M   'P 1'
#
loop_
_entity.id
_entity.type
_entity.pdbx_description
1 polymer ?
#
loop_
_entity_poly.entity_id
_entity_poly.type
_entity_poly.pdbx_seq_one_letter_code
_entity_poly.pdbx_strand_id
1 'polypeptide(L)'
;MTVLLCGANPAVRLFDGDDVTAFASVWTVDWSVHGPGRAIVLWHDGRVRVLADDPTLGGWLERAFVRHFPEAAGLPWPEPTPERAEVTVDLDLRDGLSARAGDVAVTVSGALAVRTFETDAFPLDGVPHALRLVLAPAADASVTIGGTPVAGAVRREGGAERPSSSAFLTTAEVWSLAPDSS
;
A
#
# COMPACT_ATOMS: atom_id res chain seq x y z
N MET A 1 -10.94 21.76 -2.75
CA MET A 1 -10.02 20.61 -2.60
C MET A 1 -9.65 20.12 -3.99
N THR A 2 -8.35 20.02 -4.27
CA THR A 2 -7.85 19.51 -5.55
C THR A 2 -7.53 18.03 -5.38
N VAL A 3 -8.23 17.17 -6.12
CA VAL A 3 -7.98 15.72 -6.11
C VAL A 3 -6.65 15.44 -6.78
N LEU A 4 -5.82 14.60 -6.14
CA LEU A 4 -4.53 14.15 -6.65
C LEU A 4 -4.61 12.75 -7.25
N LEU A 5 -5.36 11.86 -6.58
CA LEU A 5 -5.48 10.46 -6.92
C LEU A 5 -6.80 9.86 -6.42
N CYS A 6 -7.39 8.97 -7.22
CA CYS A 6 -8.48 8.07 -6.85
C CYS A 6 -8.10 6.62 -7.19
N GLY A 7 -8.41 5.67 -6.31
CA GLY A 7 -8.15 4.26 -6.55
C GLY A 7 -8.22 3.37 -5.31
N ALA A 8 -7.23 2.51 -5.16
CA ALA A 8 -7.06 1.57 -4.06
C ALA A 8 -5.57 1.34 -3.77
N ASN A 9 -5.24 1.19 -2.49
CA ASN A 9 -3.90 0.86 -1.98
C ASN A 9 -3.93 -0.13 -0.79
N PRO A 10 -4.26 -1.41 -1.03
CA PRO A 10 -3.95 -2.46 -0.07
C PRO A 10 -2.46 -2.50 0.26
N ALA A 11 -2.14 -2.74 1.53
CA ALA A 11 -0.76 -2.85 1.98
C ALA A 11 -0.55 -4.04 2.91
N VAL A 12 0.68 -4.53 2.94
CA VAL A 12 1.14 -5.66 3.76
C VAL A 12 2.48 -5.31 4.37
N ARG A 13 2.60 -5.52 5.68
CA ARG A 13 3.88 -5.53 6.38
C ARG A 13 4.00 -6.84 7.15
N LEU A 14 5.03 -7.63 6.82
CA LEU A 14 5.32 -8.93 7.41
C LEU A 14 6.42 -8.81 8.47
N PHE A 15 6.33 -9.65 9.49
CA PHE A 15 7.27 -9.67 10.60
C PHE A 15 7.72 -11.09 10.93
N ASP A 16 9.02 -11.26 11.18
CA ASP A 16 9.60 -12.45 11.79
C ASP A 16 10.20 -12.05 13.15
N GLY A 17 9.55 -12.51 14.23
CA GLY A 17 9.81 -11.96 15.56
C GLY A 17 9.54 -10.44 15.59
N ASP A 18 10.56 -9.66 15.96
CA ASP A 18 10.50 -8.20 16.01
C ASP A 18 10.84 -7.53 14.67
N ASP A 19 11.50 -8.25 13.75
CA ASP A 19 12.04 -7.72 12.51
C ASP A 19 11.00 -7.63 11.40
N VAL A 20 11.05 -6.55 10.63
CA VAL A 20 10.25 -6.41 9.40
C VAL A 20 10.97 -7.12 8.28
N THR A 21 10.29 -8.09 7.65
CA THR A 21 10.87 -8.89 6.57
C THR A 21 10.41 -8.43 5.19
N ALA A 22 9.21 -7.87 5.09
CA ALA A 22 8.69 -7.25 3.88
C ALA A 22 7.69 -6.15 4.19
N PHE A 23 7.64 -5.16 3.31
CA PHE A 23 6.53 -4.23 3.19
C PHE A 23 6.14 -4.10 1.72
N ALA A 24 4.86 -4.26 1.39
CA ALA A 24 4.34 -4.10 0.04
C ALA A 24 3.11 -3.19 0.06
N SER A 25 3.07 -2.23 -0.87
CA SER A 25 1.93 -1.36 -1.14
C SER A 25 1.50 -1.59 -2.59
N VAL A 26 0.26 -2.04 -2.78
CA VAL A 26 -0.28 -2.47 -4.07
C VAL A 26 -1.30 -1.46 -4.54
N TRP A 27 -1.05 -0.81 -5.66
CA TRP A 27 -1.87 0.28 -6.17
C TRP A 27 -2.71 -0.15 -7.37
N THR A 28 -3.98 0.21 -7.33
CA THR A 28 -4.82 0.39 -8.53
C THR A 28 -5.26 1.84 -8.56
N VAL A 29 -4.84 2.58 -9.58
CA VAL A 29 -5.14 4.00 -9.75
C VAL A 29 -6.14 4.15 -10.89
N ASP A 30 -7.36 4.53 -10.54
CA ASP A 30 -8.43 4.78 -11.51
C ASP A 30 -8.26 6.15 -12.17
N TRP A 31 -7.74 7.12 -11.41
CA TRP A 31 -7.44 8.47 -11.89
C TRP A 31 -6.33 9.10 -11.05
N SER A 32 -5.41 9.83 -11.67
CA SER A 32 -4.46 10.71 -10.97
C SER A 32 -3.97 11.83 -11.88
N VAL A 33 -3.27 12.80 -11.30
CA VAL A 33 -2.56 13.85 -12.05
C VAL A 33 -1.43 13.30 -12.94
N HIS A 34 -0.99 12.05 -12.74
CA HIS A 34 -0.03 11.32 -13.56
C HIS A 34 -0.67 10.24 -14.45
N GLY A 35 -2.01 10.21 -14.53
CA GLY A 35 -2.75 9.20 -15.27
C GLY A 35 -3.11 7.95 -14.44
N PRO A 36 -3.91 7.04 -15.01
CA PRO A 36 -4.29 5.79 -14.36
C PRO A 36 -3.19 4.72 -14.51
N GLY A 37 -3.26 3.66 -13.71
CA GLY A 37 -2.36 2.51 -13.81
C GLY A 37 -2.25 1.72 -12.52
N ARG A 38 -1.41 0.70 -12.53
CA ARG A 38 -1.17 -0.15 -11.35
C ARG A 38 0.31 -0.19 -11.01
N ALA A 39 0.60 -0.41 -9.73
CA ALA A 39 1.97 -0.51 -9.23
C ALA A 39 2.06 -1.43 -8.01
N ILE A 40 3.22 -2.04 -7.81
CA ILE A 40 3.62 -2.66 -6.55
C ILE A 40 4.90 -1.94 -6.10
N VAL A 41 4.85 -1.31 -4.93
CA VAL A 41 6.03 -0.81 -4.23
C VAL A 41 6.38 -1.80 -3.13
N LEU A 42 7.54 -2.43 -3.25
CA LEU A 42 8.00 -3.48 -2.36
C LEU A 42 9.29 -3.04 -1.68
N TRP A 43 9.33 -3.12 -0.36
CA TRP A 43 10.55 -3.17 0.42
C TRP A 43 10.83 -4.61 0.89
N HIS A 44 12.05 -5.09 0.69
CA HIS A 44 12.54 -6.37 1.22
C HIS A 44 14.07 -6.33 1.32
N ASP A 45 14.61 -6.81 2.45
CA ASP A 45 16.07 -6.91 2.67
C ASP A 45 16.83 -5.61 2.38
N GLY A 46 16.29 -4.48 2.89
CA GLY A 46 16.89 -3.16 2.73
C GLY A 46 16.83 -2.57 1.30
N ARG A 47 16.13 -3.22 0.37
CA ARG A 47 15.94 -2.75 -1.01
C ARG A 47 14.49 -2.36 -1.27
N VAL A 48 14.31 -1.30 -2.05
CA VAL A 48 13.01 -0.88 -2.57
C VAL A 48 12.94 -1.22 -4.05
N ARG A 49 11.86 -1.87 -4.47
CA ARG A 49 11.49 -2.11 -5.87
C ARG A 49 10.16 -1.45 -6.16
N VAL A 50 10.05 -0.87 -7.34
CA VAL A 50 8.82 -0.24 -7.83
C VAL A 50 8.51 -0.87 -9.18
N LEU A 51 7.49 -1.71 -9.23
CA LEU A 51 7.06 -2.44 -10.41
C LEU A 51 5.73 -1.84 -10.87
N ALA A 52 5.67 -1.26 -12.06
CA ALA A 52 4.49 -0.52 -12.51
C ALA A 52 4.22 -0.69 -14.00
N ASP A 53 2.94 -0.61 -14.39
CA ASP A 53 2.54 -0.56 -15.80
C ASP A 53 3.23 0.64 -16.49
N ASP A 54 3.22 1.78 -15.80
CA ASP A 54 3.96 2.98 -16.14
C ASP A 54 4.98 3.34 -15.05
N PRO A 55 6.30 3.30 -15.35
CA PRO A 55 7.34 3.67 -14.40
C PRO A 55 7.25 5.11 -13.87
N THR A 56 6.69 6.04 -14.66
CA THR A 56 6.51 7.43 -14.21
C THR A 56 5.46 7.51 -13.10
N LEU A 57 4.29 6.89 -13.30
CA LEU A 57 3.29 6.73 -12.25
C LEU A 57 3.87 6.01 -11.02
N GLY A 58 4.52 4.86 -11.21
CA GLY A 58 5.08 4.07 -10.11
C GLY A 58 6.09 4.86 -9.27
N GLY A 59 7.01 5.58 -9.92
CA GLY A 59 7.98 6.42 -9.22
C GLY A 59 7.35 7.62 -8.51
N TRP A 60 6.26 8.16 -9.04
CA TRP A 60 5.52 9.22 -8.33
C TRP A 60 4.78 8.68 -7.10
N LEU A 61 4.08 7.55 -7.22
CA LEU A 61 3.41 6.89 -6.08
C LEU A 61 4.40 6.58 -4.96
N GLU A 62 5.55 6.02 -5.31
CA GLU A 62 6.60 5.71 -4.33
C GLU A 62 7.11 6.97 -3.62
N ARG A 63 7.54 7.99 -4.38
CA ARG A 63 8.14 9.21 -3.81
C ARG A 63 7.17 10.10 -3.07
N ALA A 64 5.95 10.27 -3.57
CA ALA A 64 4.98 11.21 -3.02
C ALA A 64 4.13 10.60 -1.91
N PHE A 65 3.96 9.27 -1.87
CA PHE A 65 3.07 8.60 -0.93
C PHE A 65 3.80 7.51 -0.13
N VAL A 66 4.20 6.42 -0.76
CA VAL A 66 4.53 5.16 -0.06
C VAL A 66 5.67 5.32 0.93
N ARG A 67 6.73 6.05 0.58
CA ARG A 67 7.87 6.28 1.50
C ARG A 67 7.53 7.09 2.74
N HIS A 68 6.40 7.79 2.75
CA HIS A 68 5.94 8.62 3.85
C HIS A 68 4.88 7.92 4.72
N PHE A 69 4.43 6.72 4.33
CA PHE A 69 3.46 5.98 5.11
C PHE A 69 4.03 5.46 6.43
N PRO A 70 3.21 5.37 7.49
CA PRO A 70 3.62 4.78 8.77
C PRO A 70 4.20 3.37 8.63
N GLU A 71 3.71 2.58 7.68
CA GLU A 71 4.16 1.21 7.41
C GLU A 71 5.62 1.16 6.91
N ALA A 72 6.10 2.22 6.26
CA ALA A 72 7.48 2.36 5.80
C ALA A 72 8.43 2.90 6.88
N ALA A 73 7.90 3.41 8.01
CA ALA A 73 8.69 4.06 9.03
C ALA A 73 9.75 3.11 9.63
N GLY A 74 10.99 3.61 9.71
CA GLY A 74 12.14 2.88 10.24
C GLY A 74 12.81 1.90 9.26
N LEU A 75 12.27 1.73 8.04
CA LEU A 75 12.89 0.90 7.01
C LEU A 75 13.98 1.69 6.26
N PRO A 76 15.15 1.10 5.95
CA PRO A 76 16.10 1.68 5.01
C PRO A 76 15.43 1.85 3.64
N TRP A 77 15.37 3.08 3.14
CA TRP A 77 14.63 3.40 1.92
C TRP A 77 15.54 4.04 0.87
N PRO A 78 16.43 3.26 0.22
CA PRO A 78 17.24 3.78 -0.88
C PRO A 78 16.35 4.18 -2.06
N GLU A 79 16.79 5.19 -2.83
CA GLU A 79 16.05 5.63 -4.01
C GLU A 79 15.93 4.46 -5.02
N PRO A 80 14.70 4.00 -5.35
CA PRO A 80 14.52 2.92 -6.29
C PRO A 80 14.63 3.43 -7.73
N THR A 81 14.91 2.52 -8.66
CA THR A 81 14.68 2.77 -10.09
C THR A 81 13.36 2.09 -10.48
N PRO A 82 12.31 2.85 -10.83
CA PRO A 82 11.05 2.26 -11.27
C PRO A 82 11.21 1.38 -12.52
N GLU A 83 10.66 0.18 -12.43
CA GLU A 83 10.71 -0.86 -13.45
C GLU A 83 9.36 -0.97 -14.15
N ARG A 84 9.37 -1.03 -15.48
CA ARG A 84 8.15 -1.36 -16.23
C ARG A 84 7.87 -2.85 -16.10
N ALA A 85 6.72 -3.19 -15.55
CA ALA A 85 6.21 -4.56 -15.45
C ALA A 85 4.69 -4.54 -15.58
N GLU A 86 4.11 -5.53 -16.25
CA GLU A 86 2.65 -5.72 -16.22
C GLU A 86 2.22 -6.04 -14.78
N VAL A 87 1.27 -5.26 -14.27
CA VAL A 87 0.75 -5.43 -12.91
C VAL A 87 -0.69 -5.94 -12.97
N THR A 88 -0.92 -7.14 -12.45
CA THR A 88 -2.27 -7.70 -12.30
C THR A 88 -2.71 -7.56 -10.85
N VAL A 89 -3.92 -7.04 -10.63
CA VAL A 89 -4.52 -6.90 -9.30
C VAL A 89 -5.95 -7.42 -9.37
N ASP A 90 -6.27 -8.39 -8.51
CA ASP A 90 -7.61 -8.83 -8.20
C ASP A 90 -7.89 -8.46 -6.73
N LEU A 91 -8.87 -7.59 -6.52
CA LEU A 91 -9.18 -7.00 -5.22
C LEU A 91 -10.69 -7.02 -4.99
N ASP A 92 -11.09 -7.71 -3.93
CA ASP A 92 -12.45 -7.74 -3.42
C ASP A 92 -12.39 -7.73 -1.88
N LEU A 93 -13.16 -6.87 -1.21
CA LEU A 93 -13.07 -6.76 0.25
C LEU A 93 -13.50 -8.02 1.00
N ARG A 94 -14.31 -8.88 0.37
CA ARG A 94 -14.75 -10.16 0.92
C ARG A 94 -13.69 -11.25 0.69
N ASP A 95 -13.20 -11.35 -0.54
CA ASP A 95 -12.33 -12.47 -0.95
C ASP A 95 -10.84 -12.17 -0.70
N GLY A 96 -10.44 -10.91 -0.74
CA GLY A 96 -9.09 -10.44 -0.44
C GLY A 96 -8.38 -9.76 -1.61
N LEU A 97 -7.06 -9.87 -1.61
CA LEU A 97 -6.17 -9.37 -2.65
C LEU A 97 -5.34 -10.51 -3.22
N SER A 98 -5.19 -10.53 -4.54
CA SER A 98 -4.13 -11.22 -5.25
C SER A 98 -3.50 -10.25 -6.25
N ALA A 99 -2.21 -9.97 -6.09
CA ALA A 99 -1.48 -9.06 -6.97
C ALA A 99 -0.16 -9.67 -7.44
N ARG A 100 0.24 -9.36 -8.68
CA ARG A 100 1.51 -9.83 -9.27
C ARG A 100 2.12 -8.76 -10.16
N ALA A 101 3.44 -8.68 -10.14
CA ALA A 101 4.24 -7.92 -11.08
C ALA A 101 5.64 -8.53 -11.17
N GLY A 102 6.13 -8.84 -12.38
CA GLY A 102 7.41 -9.51 -12.56
C GLY A 102 7.50 -10.82 -11.77
N ASP A 103 8.48 -10.92 -10.88
CA ASP A 103 8.72 -12.06 -9.98
C ASP A 103 8.08 -11.90 -8.59
N VAL A 104 7.33 -10.83 -8.36
CA VAL A 104 6.68 -10.51 -7.08
C VAL A 104 5.21 -10.90 -7.12
N ALA A 105 4.74 -11.57 -6.05
CA ALA A 105 3.33 -11.81 -5.80
C ALA A 105 2.97 -11.40 -4.36
N VAL A 106 1.80 -10.79 -4.19
CA VAL A 106 1.26 -10.36 -2.89
C VAL A 106 -0.15 -10.91 -2.75
N THR A 107 -0.46 -11.52 -1.61
CA THR A 107 -1.83 -11.91 -1.26
C THR A 107 -2.21 -11.37 0.11
N VAL A 108 -3.50 -11.04 0.27
CA VAL A 108 -4.09 -10.61 1.54
C VAL A 108 -5.46 -11.26 1.67
N SER A 109 -5.81 -11.79 2.83
CA SER A 109 -7.10 -12.47 3.00
C SER A 109 -7.65 -12.36 4.43
N GLY A 110 -8.93 -12.67 4.58
CA GLY A 110 -9.61 -12.69 5.87
C GLY A 110 -9.81 -11.29 6.44
N ALA A 111 -10.57 -10.45 5.73
CA ALA A 111 -10.98 -9.14 6.24
C ALA A 111 -11.66 -9.28 7.62
N LEU A 112 -11.16 -8.55 8.62
CA LEU A 112 -11.57 -8.63 10.01
C LEU A 112 -12.76 -7.69 10.30
N ALA A 113 -12.76 -6.52 9.67
CA ALA A 113 -13.82 -5.52 9.74
C ALA A 113 -13.70 -4.59 8.54
N VAL A 114 -14.81 -4.02 8.08
CA VAL A 114 -14.82 -3.00 7.01
C VAL A 114 -15.32 -1.69 7.60
N ARG A 115 -14.59 -0.60 7.35
CA ARG A 115 -14.94 0.74 7.85
C ARG A 115 -14.42 1.83 6.92
N THR A 116 -15.00 3.02 7.01
CA THR A 116 -14.42 4.20 6.40
C THR A 116 -13.29 4.77 7.28
N PHE A 117 -12.34 5.41 6.62
CA PHE A 117 -11.31 6.24 7.24
C PHE A 117 -11.28 7.58 6.52
N GLU A 118 -11.18 8.67 7.30
CA GLU A 118 -11.09 10.02 6.78
C GLU A 118 -10.18 10.87 7.69
N THR A 119 -9.34 11.68 7.05
CA THR A 119 -8.54 12.72 7.71
C THR A 119 -8.26 13.83 6.69
N ASP A 120 -8.15 15.07 7.15
CA ASP A 120 -7.74 16.22 6.33
C ASP A 120 -6.26 16.60 6.55
N ALA A 121 -5.53 15.83 7.36
CA ALA A 121 -4.17 16.17 7.81
C ALA A 121 -3.22 14.96 7.78
N PHE A 122 -3.36 14.05 6.81
CA PHE A 122 -2.38 12.98 6.61
C PHE A 122 -1.04 13.58 6.17
N PRO A 123 0.07 13.35 6.89
CA PRO A 123 1.36 13.94 6.55
C PRO A 123 2.03 13.16 5.41
N LEU A 124 2.22 13.79 4.26
CA LEU A 124 3.10 13.30 3.18
C LEU A 124 4.26 14.28 3.05
N ASP A 125 5.48 13.84 3.33
CA ASP A 125 6.68 14.70 3.41
C ASP A 125 6.49 15.94 4.30
N GLY A 126 5.75 15.79 5.40
CA GLY A 126 5.42 16.89 6.31
C GLY A 126 4.34 17.87 5.78
N VAL A 127 3.81 17.66 4.57
CA VAL A 127 2.71 18.43 4.00
C VAL A 127 1.38 17.73 4.26
N PRO A 128 0.38 18.42 4.84
CA PRO A 128 -0.92 17.82 5.11
C PRO A 128 -1.70 17.57 3.82
N HIS A 129 -2.26 16.37 3.72
CA HIS A 129 -3.15 15.94 2.66
C HIS A 129 -4.45 15.38 3.24
N ALA A 130 -5.53 15.55 2.51
CA ALA A 130 -6.77 14.88 2.84
C ALA A 130 -6.79 13.48 2.24
N LEU A 131 -7.20 12.50 3.04
CA LEU A 131 -7.32 11.09 2.69
C LEU A 131 -8.70 10.58 3.11
N ARG A 132 -9.42 9.97 2.17
CA ARG A 132 -10.66 9.23 2.41
C ARG A 132 -10.55 7.86 1.78
N LEU A 133 -10.92 6.81 2.49
CA LEU A 133 -10.88 5.43 1.96
C LEU A 133 -11.82 4.50 2.73
N VAL A 134 -12.13 3.37 2.12
CA VAL A 134 -12.68 2.19 2.80
C VAL A 134 -11.51 1.28 3.14
N LEU A 135 -11.38 0.91 4.42
CA LEU A 135 -10.31 0.09 4.98
C LEU A 135 -10.86 -1.22 5.51
N ALA A 136 -10.15 -2.32 5.24
CA ALA A 136 -10.38 -3.59 5.90
C ALA A 136 -9.07 -4.22 6.40
N PRO A 137 -8.77 -4.17 7.71
CA PRO A 137 -7.66 -4.94 8.29
C PRO A 137 -7.84 -6.42 8.03
N ALA A 138 -6.75 -7.13 7.72
CA ALA A 138 -6.78 -8.51 7.28
C ALA A 138 -6.13 -9.47 8.28
N ALA A 139 -6.61 -10.71 8.30
CA ALA A 139 -6.14 -11.76 9.19
C ALA A 139 -4.83 -12.39 8.74
N ASP A 140 -4.56 -12.38 7.43
CA ASP A 140 -3.45 -13.08 6.81
C ASP A 140 -2.96 -12.33 5.56
N ALA A 141 -1.66 -12.45 5.28
CA ALA A 141 -1.05 -11.96 4.05
C ALA A 141 0.25 -12.72 3.75
N SER A 142 0.62 -12.77 2.47
CA SER A 142 1.90 -13.34 2.04
C SER A 142 2.56 -12.50 0.94
N VAL A 143 3.88 -12.53 0.90
CA VAL A 143 4.69 -11.95 -0.17
C VAL A 143 5.61 -13.05 -0.70
N THR A 144 5.69 -13.19 -2.01
CA THR A 144 6.58 -14.14 -2.69
C THR A 144 7.46 -13.38 -3.68
N ILE A 145 8.76 -13.70 -3.71
CA ILE A 145 9.75 -13.11 -4.62
C ILE A 145 10.47 -14.26 -5.33
N GLY A 146 10.46 -14.29 -6.66
CA GLY A 146 11.07 -15.37 -7.43
C GLY A 146 10.49 -16.75 -7.10
N GLY A 147 9.20 -16.81 -6.72
CA GLY A 147 8.54 -18.04 -6.28
C GLY A 147 8.88 -18.47 -4.84
N THR A 148 9.73 -17.74 -4.12
CA THR A 148 10.10 -18.03 -2.73
C THR A 148 9.28 -17.15 -1.76
N PRO A 149 8.53 -17.74 -0.81
CA PRO A 149 7.85 -16.97 0.21
C PRO A 149 8.84 -16.19 1.07
N VAL A 150 8.55 -14.91 1.29
CA VAL A 150 9.27 -14.10 2.28
C VAL A 150 8.84 -14.56 3.67
N ALA A 151 9.80 -14.77 4.56
CA ALA A 151 9.52 -15.18 5.94
C ALA A 151 8.70 -14.13 6.69
N GLY A 152 7.93 -14.56 7.69
CA GLY A 152 7.18 -13.69 8.59
C GLY A 152 5.67 -13.78 8.41
N ALA A 153 4.96 -13.07 9.29
CA ALA A 153 3.50 -13.08 9.39
C ALA A 153 2.97 -11.66 9.67
N VAL A 154 1.66 -11.50 9.50
CA VAL A 154 0.97 -10.26 9.87
C VAL A 154 0.89 -10.11 11.39
N ARG A 155 1.08 -8.89 11.89
CA ARG A 155 0.79 -8.54 13.28
C ARG A 155 -0.62 -8.01 13.38
N ARG A 156 -1.35 -8.49 14.37
CA ARG A 156 -2.73 -8.09 14.64
C ARG A 156 -2.81 -7.51 16.04
N GLU A 157 -3.52 -6.41 16.15
CA GLU A 157 -3.71 -5.68 17.39
C GLU A 157 -5.17 -5.19 17.47
N GLY A 158 -5.48 -4.48 18.55
CA GLY A 158 -6.84 -4.00 18.80
C GLY A 158 -7.77 -5.06 19.38
N GLY A 159 -8.98 -4.63 19.74
CA GLY A 159 -10.03 -5.49 20.29
C GLY A 159 -11.02 -5.95 19.22
N ALA A 160 -11.97 -6.79 19.62
CA ALA A 160 -13.00 -7.35 18.71
C ALA A 160 -13.81 -6.27 17.96
N GLU A 161 -14.07 -5.11 18.58
CA GLU A 161 -14.85 -4.04 17.96
C GLU A 161 -14.03 -3.17 16.99
N ARG A 162 -12.71 -3.13 17.16
CA ARG A 162 -11.82 -2.29 16.33
C ARG A 162 -10.48 -2.99 16.10
N PRO A 163 -10.48 -4.07 15.30
CA PRO A 163 -9.26 -4.77 14.97
C PRO A 163 -8.34 -3.87 14.13
N SER A 164 -7.04 -4.02 14.33
CA SER A 164 -5.98 -3.51 13.47
C SER A 164 -5.07 -4.65 13.02
N SER A 165 -4.44 -4.47 11.88
CA SER A 165 -3.51 -5.44 11.31
C SER A 165 -2.46 -4.71 10.51
N SER A 166 -1.26 -5.29 10.46
CA SER A 166 -0.18 -4.84 9.58
C SER A 166 -0.39 -5.22 8.11
N ALA A 167 -1.46 -5.96 7.80
CA ALA A 167 -1.98 -6.10 6.46
C ALA A 167 -3.42 -5.61 6.39
N PHE A 168 -3.76 -4.91 5.32
CA PHE A 168 -5.10 -4.38 5.11
C PHE A 168 -5.41 -4.21 3.64
N LEU A 169 -6.69 -4.32 3.33
CA LEU A 169 -7.25 -3.94 2.04
C LEU A 169 -7.71 -2.49 2.13
N THR A 170 -7.53 -1.72 1.05
CA THR A 170 -8.24 -0.45 0.88
C THR A 170 -8.93 -0.40 -0.47
N THR A 171 -10.02 0.36 -0.55
CA THR A 171 -10.71 0.71 -1.80
C THR A 171 -11.36 2.09 -1.65
N ALA A 172 -11.86 2.65 -2.75
CA ALA A 172 -12.44 4.00 -2.79
C ALA A 172 -11.53 5.05 -2.14
N GLU A 173 -10.22 4.90 -2.36
CA GLU A 173 -9.19 5.74 -1.80
C GLU A 173 -9.05 7.01 -2.62
N VAL A 174 -9.21 8.16 -1.96
CA VAL A 174 -9.15 9.48 -2.58
C VAL A 174 -8.17 10.34 -1.79
N TRP A 175 -7.15 10.81 -2.50
CA TRP A 175 -6.16 11.76 -2.00
C TRP A 175 -6.42 13.14 -2.59
N SER A 176 -6.34 14.17 -1.76
CA SER A 176 -6.50 15.57 -2.19
C SER A 176 -5.55 16.48 -1.44
N LEU A 177 -5.25 17.64 -2.01
CA LEU A 177 -4.65 18.74 -1.24
C LEU A 177 -5.57 19.06 -0.05
N ALA A 178 -4.97 19.24 1.13
CA ALA A 178 -5.71 19.70 2.29
C ALA A 178 -6.41 21.04 1.99
N PRO A 179 -7.53 21.36 2.67
CA PRO A 179 -8.11 22.69 2.56
C PRO A 179 -7.07 23.73 2.97
N ASP A 180 -6.99 24.85 2.25
CA ASP A 180 -6.21 25.99 2.72
C ASP A 180 -6.74 26.38 4.12
N SER A 181 -5.84 26.47 5.09
CA SER A 181 -6.13 27.05 6.40
C SER A 181 -6.32 28.56 6.21
N SER A 182 -7.53 28.99 5.81
CA SER A 182 -7.93 30.40 5.76
C SER A 182 -8.03 31.00 7.15
#